data_AF-A0A537HEI3-F1
#
_entry.id   AF-A0A537HEI3-F1
#
_cell.length_a   1.000
_cell.length_b   1.000
_cell.length_c   1.000
_cell.angle_alpha   90.00
_cell.angle_beta   90.00
_cell.angle_gamma   90.00
#
_symmetry.space_group_name_H-M   'P 1'
#
loop_
_entity.id
_entity.type
_entity.pdbx_description
1 polymer ?
#
loop_
_entity_poly.entity_id
_entity_poly.type
_entity_poly.pdbx_seq_one_letter_code
_entity_poly.pdbx_strand_id
1 'polypeptide(L)'
;SRRSRIVLNLGQVSRHAKDGDVVVVPGKVLGSGDPNAKVTIAAYKFSPKALVKVGKAGGRCIPLSRLVEENPHGTNVRLLS
;
A
#
# COMPACT_ATOMS: atom_id res chain seq x y z
N SER A 1 6.05 -14.01 -18.13
CA SER A 1 7.15 -13.28 -17.47
C SER A 1 6.78 -12.96 -16.02
N ARG A 2 7.53 -13.46 -15.01
CA ARG A 2 7.33 -13.11 -13.59
C ARG A 2 8.05 -11.79 -13.19
N ARG A 3 8.85 -11.22 -14.10
CA ARG A 3 9.66 -10.00 -13.89
C ARG A 3 8.86 -8.70 -13.92
N SER A 4 7.66 -8.69 -14.51
CA SER A 4 6.80 -7.49 -14.57
C SER A 4 5.99 -7.25 -13.30
N ARG A 5 6.06 -8.14 -12.31
CA ARG A 5 5.30 -7.97 -11.06
C ARG A 5 6.07 -7.02 -10.15
N ILE A 6 5.46 -5.87 -9.91
CA ILE A 6 5.96 -4.85 -9.00
C ILE A 6 5.96 -5.43 -7.59
N VAL A 7 7.10 -5.32 -6.91
CA VAL A 7 7.27 -5.72 -5.53
C VAL A 7 7.85 -4.53 -4.77
N LEU A 8 7.06 -3.97 -3.87
CA LEU A 8 7.44 -2.80 -3.09
C LEU A 8 7.57 -3.15 -1.62
N ASN A 9 8.52 -2.52 -0.97
CA ASN A 9 8.72 -2.61 0.48
C ASN A 9 7.96 -1.48 1.18
N LEU A 10 7.52 -1.71 2.42
CA LEU A 10 6.89 -0.66 3.26
C LEU A 10 7.76 0.59 3.37
N GLY A 11 9.07 0.44 3.49
CA GLY A 11 9.99 1.59 3.51
C GLY A 11 9.99 2.41 2.21
N GLN A 12 9.80 1.79 1.05
CA GLN A 12 9.70 2.49 -0.24
C GLN A 12 8.37 3.23 -0.36
N VAL A 13 7.28 2.60 0.09
CA VAL A 13 5.96 3.21 0.14
C VAL A 13 5.97 4.41 1.09
N SER A 14 6.51 4.25 2.29
CA SER A 14 6.66 5.30 3.32
C SER A 14 7.37 6.55 2.80
N ARG A 15 8.46 6.39 2.04
CA ARG A 15 9.20 7.54 1.44
C ARG A 15 8.35 8.40 0.51
N HIS A 16 7.32 7.81 -0.10
CA HIS A 16 6.47 8.49 -1.07
C HIS A 16 5.03 8.66 -0.55
N ALA A 17 4.73 8.25 0.68
CA ALA A 17 3.40 8.36 1.25
C ALA A 17 3.42 9.42 2.36
N LYS A 18 2.46 10.33 2.33
CA LYS A 18 2.22 11.27 3.42
C LYS A 18 1.07 10.79 4.29
N ASP A 19 0.99 11.31 5.51
CA ASP A 19 -0.11 11.01 6.42
C ASP A 19 -1.44 11.36 5.77
N GLY A 20 -2.37 10.41 5.74
CA GLY A 20 -3.68 10.55 5.10
C GLY A 20 -3.71 10.21 3.61
N ASP A 21 -2.57 9.96 2.95
CA ASP A 21 -2.55 9.55 1.55
C ASP A 21 -3.04 8.11 1.36
N VAL A 22 -3.63 7.88 0.18
CA VAL A 22 -3.99 6.56 -0.31
C VAL A 22 -2.98 6.14 -1.38
N VAL A 23 -2.26 5.05 -1.14
CA VAL A 23 -1.25 4.51 -2.04
C VAL A 23 -1.78 3.27 -2.74
N VAL A 24 -1.76 3.24 -4.07
CA VAL A 24 -2.05 2.04 -4.87
C VAL A 24 -0.76 1.39 -5.32
N VAL A 25 -0.65 0.09 -5.08
CA VAL A 25 0.42 -0.76 -5.60
C VAL A 25 -0.20 -1.87 -6.46
N PRO A 26 -0.02 -1.87 -7.79
CA PRO A 26 -0.53 -2.91 -8.68
C PRO A 26 0.34 -4.19 -8.62
N GLY A 27 0.71 -4.60 -7.40
CA GLY A 27 1.71 -5.62 -7.14
C GLY A 27 1.68 -6.16 -5.72
N LYS A 28 2.82 -6.73 -5.27
CA LYS A 28 2.95 -7.30 -3.92
C LYS A 28 3.69 -6.32 -3.00
N VAL A 29 3.13 -6.08 -1.83
CA VAL A 29 3.78 -5.29 -0.78
C VAL A 29 4.44 -6.22 0.26
N LEU A 30 5.72 -5.96 0.53
CA LEU A 30 6.54 -6.68 1.50
C LEU A 30 6.76 -5.85 2.76
N GLY A 31 6.89 -6.52 3.90
CA GLY A 31 7.00 -5.90 5.22
C GLY A 31 8.40 -5.39 5.60
N SER A 32 9.27 -5.12 4.63
CA SER A 32 10.62 -4.60 4.90
C SER A 32 10.58 -3.08 5.07
N GLY A 33 11.21 -2.57 6.14
CA GLY A 33 11.09 -1.18 6.57
C GLY A 33 9.84 -0.92 7.41
N ASP A 34 9.66 0.33 7.84
CA ASP A 34 8.57 0.74 8.72
C ASP A 34 7.61 1.70 8.00
N PRO A 35 6.29 1.45 8.09
CA PRO A 35 5.29 2.32 7.49
C PRO A 35 5.15 3.61 8.31
N ASN A 36 5.01 4.75 7.64
CA ASN A 36 4.63 6.01 8.30
C ASN A 36 3.21 5.86 8.88
N ALA A 37 2.99 6.43 10.06
CA ALA A 37 1.73 6.27 10.77
C ALA A 37 0.60 6.96 9.99
N LYS A 38 -0.52 6.28 9.77
CA LYS A 38 -1.72 6.75 9.04
C LYS A 38 -1.61 6.82 7.50
N VAL A 39 -1.06 5.80 6.85
CA VAL A 39 -1.21 5.62 5.40
C VAL A 39 -2.24 4.54 5.07
N THR A 40 -3.04 4.74 4.01
CA THR A 40 -3.89 3.70 3.46
C THR A 40 -3.19 3.07 2.26
N ILE A 41 -2.87 1.79 2.32
CA ILE A 41 -2.18 1.07 1.24
C ILE A 41 -3.17 0.12 0.59
N ALA A 42 -3.44 0.33 -0.68
CA ALA A 42 -4.19 -0.55 -1.56
C ALA A 42 -3.22 -1.38 -2.40
N ALA A 43 -3.28 -2.71 -2.33
CA ALA A 43 -2.43 -3.55 -3.17
C ALA A 43 -3.13 -4.83 -3.63
N TYR A 44 -2.54 -5.47 -4.64
CA TYR A 44 -3.01 -6.78 -5.12
C TYR A 44 -2.74 -7.88 -4.08
N LYS A 45 -1.56 -7.85 -3.43
CA LYS A 45 -1.21 -8.82 -2.40
C LYS A 45 -0.33 -8.18 -1.33
N PHE A 46 -0.54 -8.60 -0.09
CA PHE A 46 0.30 -8.21 1.04
C PHE A 46 1.05 -9.40 1.60
N SER A 47 2.27 -9.16 2.08
CA SER A 47 2.97 -10.09 2.96
C SER A 47 2.33 -10.08 4.35
N PRO A 48 2.25 -11.21 5.07
CA PRO A 48 1.74 -11.26 6.45
C PRO A 48 2.46 -10.26 7.37
N LYS A 49 3.78 -10.13 7.22
CA LYS A 49 4.58 -9.16 7.97
C LYS A 49 4.17 -7.71 7.69
N ALA A 50 3.75 -7.41 6.46
CA ALA A 50 3.34 -6.06 6.08
C ALA A 50 2.01 -5.68 6.75
N LEU A 51 1.03 -6.58 6.75
CA LEU A 51 -0.26 -6.37 7.40
C LEU A 51 -0.10 -6.06 8.89
N VAL A 52 0.73 -6.86 9.58
CA VAL A 52 1.00 -6.66 11.01
C VAL A 52 1.67 -5.32 11.28
N LYS A 53 2.69 -4.95 10.49
CA LYS A 53 3.39 -3.67 10.66
C LYS A 53 2.51 -2.46 10.38
N VAL A 54 1.73 -2.50 9.30
CA VAL A 54 0.83 -1.39 8.93
C VAL A 54 -0.28 -1.23 9.97
N GLY A 55 -0.86 -2.34 10.45
CA GLY A 55 -1.83 -2.29 11.54
C GLY A 55 -1.24 -1.73 12.83
N LYS A 56 -0.01 -2.13 13.19
CA LYS A 56 0.71 -1.57 14.37
C LYS A 56 1.00 -0.08 14.24
N ALA A 57 1.24 0.42 13.03
CA ALA A 57 1.46 1.84 12.77
C ALA A 57 0.15 2.66 12.66
N GLY A 58 -1.02 2.03 12.85
CA GLY A 58 -2.32 2.71 12.70
C GLY A 58 -2.66 3.07 11.24
N GLY A 59 -2.02 2.41 10.27
CA GLY A 59 -2.38 2.49 8.86
C GLY A 59 -3.45 1.46 8.47
N ARG A 60 -4.01 1.60 7.28
CA ARG A 60 -4.99 0.65 6.72
C ARG A 60 -4.40 -0.09 5.53
N CYS A 61 -4.58 -1.42 5.49
CA CYS A 61 -4.33 -2.22 4.30
C CYS A 61 -5.66 -2.61 3.68
N ILE A 62 -5.88 -2.25 2.41
CA ILE A 62 -7.09 -2.61 1.67
C ILE A 62 -6.72 -3.33 0.36
N PRO A 63 -7.55 -4.26 -0.13
CA PRO A 63 -7.39 -4.80 -1.46
C PRO A 63 -7.79 -3.77 -2.53
N LEU A 64 -7.26 -3.92 -3.74
CA LEU A 64 -7.60 -3.03 -4.86
C LEU A 64 -9.11 -2.94 -5.13
N SER A 65 -9.84 -4.06 -5.00
CA SER A 65 -11.29 -4.09 -5.20
C SER A 65 -12.02 -3.13 -4.25
N ARG A 66 -11.63 -3.13 -2.97
CA ARG A 66 -12.22 -2.27 -1.96
C ARG A 66 -11.88 -0.80 -2.17
N LEU A 67 -10.69 -0.51 -2.71
CA LEU A 67 -10.35 0.86 -3.09
C LEU A 67 -11.29 1.39 -4.19
N VAL A 68 -11.62 0.57 -5.18
CA VAL A 68 -12.54 0.97 -6.27
C VAL A 68 -13.95 1.21 -5.73
N GLU A 69 -14.39 0.42 -4.74
CA GLU A 69 -15.67 0.63 -4.05
C GLU A 69 -15.68 1.90 -3.19
N GLU A 70 -14.62 2.16 -2.42
CA GLU A 70 -14.53 3.32 -1.52
C GLU A 70 -14.21 4.63 -2.26
N ASN A 71 -13.46 4.57 -3.35
CA ASN A 71 -13.04 5.73 -4.13
C ASN A 71 -13.11 5.45 -5.65
N PRO A 72 -14.32 5.41 -6.23
CA PRO A 72 -14.53 5.12 -7.65
C PRO A 72 -13.95 6.20 -8.57
N HIS A 73 -13.73 7.42 -8.06
CA HIS A 73 -13.17 8.53 -8.82
C HIS A 73 -11.63 8.51 -8.90
N GLY A 74 -10.95 7.71 -8.08
CA GLY A 74 -9.50 7.66 -8.06
C GLY A 74 -8.85 9.01 -7.74
N THR A 75 -9.54 9.88 -7.01
CA THR A 75 -9.04 11.20 -6.62
C THR A 75 -8.11 11.09 -5.42
N ASN A 76 -7.00 11.82 -5.45
CA ASN A 76 -5.99 11.87 -4.39
C ASN A 76 -5.27 10.54 -4.10
N VAL A 77 -5.10 9.71 -5.14
CA VAL A 77 -4.45 8.41 -5.01
C VAL A 77 -3.07 8.43 -5.64
N ARG A 78 -2.08 7.92 -4.91
CA ARG A 78 -0.69 7.79 -5.37
C ARG A 78 -0.45 6.39 -5.91
N LEU A 79 -0.26 6.28 -7.23
CA LEU A 79 0.13 5.02 -7.83
C LEU A 79 1.65 4.84 -7.72
N LEU A 80 2.07 3.76 -7.06
CA LEU A 80 3.46 3.37 -6.91
C LEU A 80 3.67 2.06 -7.68
N SER A 81 4.41 2.17 -8.77
CA SER A 81 4.84 1.07 -9.63
C SER A 81 6.34 0.85 -9.56
#